data_AF-A0A1R3HCN7-F1
#
_entry.id   AF-A0A1R3HCN7-F1
#
_cell.length_a   1.000
_cell.length_b   1.000
_cell.length_c   1.000
_cell.angle_alpha   90.00
_cell.angle_beta   90.00
_cell.angle_gamma   90.00
#
_symmetry.space_group_name_H-M   'P 1'
#
loop_
_entity.id
_entity.type
_entity.pdbx_description
1 polymer ?
#
loop_
_entity_poly.entity_id
_entity_poly.type
_entity_poly.pdbx_seq_one_letter_code
_entity_poly.pdbx_strand_id
1 'polypeptide(L)'
;MTVKTIASLCPDRKGKCIKLLKKLNKNSVRIHGDTRPSNPNKANTALSVLIDKNLILPMARVFYRNKAGDPLKKGRISRQGIICDCCLKTFSLTAFEPHAGSTNHRPAANIMLDDGSGRSLSNCHNQLDDSTAKNMVSPNNKVSTPKIRVSPNNKVSTLKIRVSPNNKVSKVQIKGKSSSCEKRPEDSDVVCSVCIEGGELIVCEECPAAFHLKCIGLQQIPKGYWFCPSCCCRICGGGPLVEGCYATCRQCDRKFHSICLKMKTKSSDYWKNCDTGNVNWFCSQSCENLFCGLEKLTGNPIQVKENLKWTLLKSNNGDSDHDDKKKKLSASLDVMHECFHSSRDFYTGRDVAEDVIFGRESKLKRVDFKGFHTVILEKKGCLATVATVRVHDQRLAEMPLAATRFSHRRRGMCRALVDELEKQLRELGVEKLVLPAAPSALKTWTKLGFSKMTDEDKLSLLRYSLLDFKGTIMCQKMLKTDPMVIL
;
A
#
# COMPACT_ATOMS: atom_id res chain seq x y z
N MET A 1 -18.85 5.65 -27.48
CA MET A 1 -19.49 6.82 -26.86
C MET A 1 -18.48 7.48 -25.91
N THR A 2 -18.43 8.81 -25.84
CA THR A 2 -17.32 9.56 -25.22
C THR A 2 -17.63 10.08 -23.81
N VAL A 3 -16.61 10.09 -22.94
CA VAL A 3 -16.72 10.55 -21.55
C VAL A 3 -16.78 12.08 -21.50
N LYS A 4 -17.93 12.63 -21.13
CA LYS A 4 -18.12 14.03 -20.69
C LYS A 4 -19.16 14.09 -19.56
N THR A 5 -19.14 15.22 -18.83
CA THR A 5 -20.22 15.70 -17.94
C THR A 5 -20.39 15.02 -16.57
N ILE A 6 -19.43 15.23 -15.67
CA ILE A 6 -19.72 15.61 -14.26
C ILE A 6 -18.78 16.75 -13.87
N ALA A 7 -19.06 17.97 -14.35
CA ALA A 7 -18.25 19.17 -14.08
C ALA A 7 -19.07 20.47 -14.00
N SER A 8 -20.40 20.38 -13.99
CA SER A 8 -21.30 21.48 -14.40
C SER A 8 -22.48 21.72 -13.44
N LEU A 9 -22.27 21.58 -12.13
CA LEU A 9 -23.25 21.93 -11.08
C LEU A 9 -22.59 22.58 -9.85
N CYS A 10 -22.17 23.85 -9.98
CA CYS A 10 -21.97 24.75 -8.83
C CYS A 10 -21.88 26.25 -9.23
N PRO A 11 -23.00 26.93 -9.50
CA PRO A 11 -23.02 28.40 -9.55
C PRO A 11 -22.94 29.00 -8.13
N ASP A 12 -22.27 30.15 -8.05
CA ASP A 12 -22.02 31.06 -6.93
C ASP A 12 -22.29 30.67 -5.46
N ARG A 13 -21.18 30.57 -4.71
CA ARG A 13 -20.84 31.64 -3.72
C ARG A 13 -19.34 31.69 -3.38
N LYS A 14 -18.58 32.51 -4.11
CA LYS A 14 -17.14 32.78 -3.86
C LYS A 14 -16.95 33.67 -2.62
N GLY A 15 -16.58 33.12 -1.45
CA GLY A 15 -16.71 33.90 -0.21
C GLY A 15 -15.79 33.66 1.01
N LYS A 16 -14.81 32.75 1.02
CA LYS A 16 -13.80 32.69 2.13
C LYS A 16 -12.48 32.00 1.78
N CYS A 17 -12.48 30.78 1.23
CA CYS A 17 -11.24 30.00 1.02
C CYS A 17 -10.16 30.67 0.15
N ILE A 18 -10.56 31.51 -0.82
CA ILE A 18 -9.63 32.24 -1.69
C ILE A 18 -8.76 33.25 -0.89
N LYS A 19 -9.19 33.72 0.29
CA LYS A 19 -8.39 34.64 1.13
C LYS A 19 -7.15 33.97 1.74
N LEU A 20 -7.14 32.64 1.97
CA LEU A 20 -5.92 31.93 2.37
C LEU A 20 -4.92 31.84 1.21
N LEU A 21 -5.38 31.34 0.05
CA LEU A 21 -4.54 31.18 -1.13
C LEU A 21 -3.97 32.51 -1.66
N LYS A 22 -4.69 33.63 -1.51
CA LYS A 22 -4.17 34.97 -1.84
C LYS A 22 -3.26 35.59 -0.77
N LYS A 23 -3.36 35.19 0.51
CA LYS A 23 -2.40 35.65 1.55
C LYS A 23 -1.01 35.07 1.36
N LEU A 24 -0.90 33.83 0.85
CA LEU A 24 0.38 33.19 0.54
C LEU A 24 1.10 33.79 -0.69
N ASN A 25 0.46 34.69 -1.44
CA ASN A 25 0.97 35.22 -2.72
C ASN A 25 0.97 36.77 -2.76
N LYS A 26 1.30 37.42 -1.64
CA LYS A 26 1.39 38.89 -1.55
C LYS A 26 2.59 39.47 -0.80
N ASN A 27 3.45 38.65 -0.18
CA ASN A 27 4.62 39.11 0.56
C ASN A 27 5.92 38.93 -0.26
N SER A 28 6.10 39.76 -1.28
CA SER A 28 7.42 40.04 -1.88
C SER A 28 7.45 41.45 -2.46
N VAL A 29 8.19 42.34 -1.80
CA VAL A 29 8.49 43.70 -2.27
C VAL A 29 9.67 43.65 -3.23
N ARG A 30 9.71 44.59 -4.19
CA ARG A 30 10.79 44.70 -5.19
C ARG A 30 12.02 45.41 -4.62
N ILE A 31 13.21 44.95 -4.99
CA ILE A 31 14.43 45.76 -5.11
C ILE A 31 15.08 45.42 -6.46
N HIS A 32 15.73 46.38 -7.12
CA HIS A 32 16.50 46.19 -8.36
C HIS A 32 17.99 45.98 -8.08
N GLY A 33 18.70 45.31 -8.99
CA GLY A 33 20.15 45.16 -8.95
C GLY A 33 20.62 44.04 -9.89
N ASP A 34 21.49 44.36 -10.83
CA ASP A 34 22.01 43.39 -11.81
C ASP A 34 23.06 42.45 -11.23
N THR A 35 22.80 41.14 -11.29
CA THR A 35 23.79 40.15 -11.75
C THR A 35 23.12 38.83 -12.09
N ARG A 36 23.63 38.11 -13.09
CA ARG A 36 23.03 36.85 -13.59
C ARG A 36 23.28 35.68 -12.61
N PRO A 37 22.26 35.06 -12.00
CA PRO A 37 22.47 33.90 -11.13
C PRO A 37 22.73 32.63 -11.94
N SER A 38 23.64 31.79 -11.43
CA SER A 38 24.07 30.55 -12.08
C SER A 38 23.09 29.37 -11.84
N ASN A 39 23.20 28.35 -12.69
CA ASN A 39 22.28 27.22 -12.81
C ASN A 39 22.11 26.41 -11.49
N PRO A 40 20.90 26.34 -10.88
CA PRO A 40 20.70 25.75 -9.54
C PRO A 40 20.99 24.23 -9.40
N ASN A 41 21.20 23.50 -10.50
CA ASN A 41 21.41 22.04 -10.49
C ASN A 41 22.85 21.61 -10.10
N LYS A 42 23.68 22.52 -9.59
CA LYS A 42 24.93 22.20 -8.88
C LYS A 42 24.99 22.97 -7.55
N ALA A 43 24.36 22.41 -6.51
CA ALA A 43 24.74 22.76 -5.14
C ALA A 43 26.13 22.16 -4.87
N ASN A 44 27.19 22.93 -5.14
CA ASN A 44 28.58 22.47 -5.15
C ASN A 44 29.16 22.41 -3.72
N THR A 45 28.51 21.65 -2.83
CA THR A 45 28.85 21.59 -1.40
C THR A 45 29.95 20.54 -1.15
N ALA A 46 30.71 20.70 -0.06
CA ALA A 46 31.70 19.69 0.34
C ALA A 46 31.04 18.31 0.54
N LEU A 47 29.82 18.27 1.09
CA LEU A 47 29.05 17.02 1.25
C LEU A 47 28.63 16.40 -0.10
N SER A 48 28.20 17.20 -1.08
CA SER A 48 27.82 16.64 -2.37
C SER A 48 29.02 16.03 -3.10
N VAL A 49 30.18 16.68 -3.05
CA VAL A 49 31.43 16.16 -3.66
C VAL A 49 31.88 14.86 -2.99
N LEU A 50 31.81 14.78 -1.66
CA LEU A 50 32.14 13.57 -0.90
C LEU A 50 31.20 12.39 -1.21
N ILE A 51 29.91 12.67 -1.42
CA ILE A 51 28.92 11.67 -1.85
C ILE A 51 29.17 11.24 -3.30
N ASP A 52 29.43 12.18 -4.23
CA ASP A 52 29.71 11.88 -5.64
C ASP A 52 31.01 11.09 -5.86
N LYS A 53 31.92 11.13 -4.88
CA LYS A 53 33.17 10.36 -4.84
C LYS A 53 33.08 9.09 -3.97
N ASN A 54 31.90 8.75 -3.43
CA ASN A 54 31.64 7.61 -2.54
C ASN A 54 32.47 7.57 -1.23
N LEU A 55 33.05 8.69 -0.79
CA LEU A 55 33.85 8.75 0.46
C LEU A 55 32.97 8.79 1.72
N ILE A 56 31.72 9.28 1.57
CA ILE A 56 30.64 9.18 2.56
C ILE A 56 29.35 8.72 1.88
N LEU A 57 28.55 7.89 2.56
CA LEU A 57 27.28 7.40 2.02
C LEU A 57 26.15 8.44 2.17
N PRO A 58 25.19 8.51 1.22
CA PRO A 58 23.93 9.22 1.44
C PRO A 58 23.21 8.72 2.70
N MET A 59 22.59 9.62 3.46
CA MET A 59 21.91 9.32 4.73
C MET A 59 22.79 8.71 5.83
N ALA A 60 24.12 8.65 5.64
CA ALA A 60 25.05 8.23 6.68
C ALA A 60 24.82 9.03 7.97
N ARG A 61 24.78 8.31 9.08
CA ARG A 61 24.56 8.87 10.41
C ARG A 61 25.80 9.66 10.84
N VAL A 62 25.58 10.81 11.48
CA VAL A 62 26.63 11.69 12.01
C VAL A 62 26.26 12.21 13.39
N PHE A 63 27.28 12.58 14.17
CA PHE A 63 27.11 13.37 15.38
C PHE A 63 28.10 14.53 15.43
N TYR A 64 27.70 15.64 16.06
CA TYR A 64 28.59 16.74 16.41
C TYR A 64 29.19 16.49 17.80
N ARG A 65 30.52 16.49 17.94
CA ARG A 65 31.21 16.31 19.24
C ARG A 65 31.50 17.63 19.95
N ASN A 66 31.44 17.65 21.28
CA ASN A 66 31.94 18.77 22.09
C ASN A 66 33.49 18.76 22.18
N LYS A 67 34.08 19.62 23.03
CA LYS A 67 35.54 19.66 23.26
C LYS A 67 36.09 18.49 24.09
N ALA A 68 35.26 17.78 24.86
CA ALA A 68 35.63 16.61 25.66
C ALA A 68 35.50 15.28 24.87
N GLY A 69 34.72 15.27 23.79
CA GLY A 69 34.47 14.11 22.92
C GLY A 69 32.99 13.75 22.76
N ASP A 70 32.11 14.22 23.64
CA ASP A 70 30.72 13.75 23.75
C ASP A 70 29.81 14.19 22.58
N PRO A 71 28.86 13.34 22.13
CA PRO A 71 27.92 13.66 21.06
C PRO A 71 26.81 14.63 21.49
N LEU A 72 26.87 15.89 21.07
CA LEU A 72 25.89 16.94 21.40
C LEU A 72 24.57 16.83 20.62
N LYS A 73 24.65 16.58 19.30
CA LYS A 73 23.50 16.38 18.41
C LYS A 73 23.81 15.34 17.35
N LYS A 74 22.82 14.52 17.03
CA LYS A 74 22.87 13.52 15.94
C LYS A 74 22.07 13.98 14.72
N GLY A 75 22.44 13.47 13.56
CA GLY A 75 21.79 13.78 12.30
C GLY A 75 22.25 12.88 11.16
N ARG A 76 21.87 13.23 9.93
CA ARG A 76 22.15 12.44 8.73
C ARG A 76 22.64 13.31 7.57
N ILE A 77 23.60 12.78 6.82
CA ILE A 77 24.21 13.44 5.66
C ILE A 77 23.25 13.49 4.47
N SER A 78 23.11 14.67 3.86
CA SER A 78 22.48 14.90 2.56
C SER A 78 23.41 15.72 1.65
N ARG A 79 23.09 15.85 0.37
CA ARG A 79 23.86 16.68 -0.59
C ARG A 79 23.76 18.18 -0.27
N GLN A 80 22.74 18.59 0.48
CA GLN A 80 22.41 19.97 0.81
C GLN A 80 22.93 20.39 2.20
N GLY A 81 23.26 19.43 3.07
CA GLY A 81 23.57 19.69 4.48
C GLY A 81 23.36 18.49 5.39
N ILE A 82 23.34 18.71 6.69
CA ILE A 82 23.03 17.70 7.71
C ILE A 82 21.60 17.93 8.20
N ILE A 83 20.80 16.87 8.18
CA ILE A 83 19.45 16.85 8.74
C ILE A 83 19.58 16.51 10.23
N CYS A 84 19.17 17.40 11.16
CA CYS A 84 19.22 17.05 12.59
C CYS A 84 18.12 16.02 12.92
N ASP A 85 18.48 14.91 13.58
CA ASP A 85 17.48 13.96 14.12
C ASP A 85 16.55 14.67 15.14
N CYS A 86 17.02 15.77 15.74
CA CYS A 86 16.32 16.54 16.78
C CYS A 86 15.18 17.44 16.32
N CYS A 87 15.18 17.89 15.05
CA CYS A 87 14.17 18.84 14.55
C CYS A 87 13.88 18.71 13.05
N LEU A 88 14.49 17.74 12.36
CA LEU A 88 14.35 17.42 10.95
C LEU A 88 14.66 18.55 9.95
N LYS A 89 15.17 19.70 10.44
CA LYS A 89 15.70 20.78 9.60
C LYS A 89 17.08 20.40 9.05
N THR A 90 17.36 20.87 7.84
CA THR A 90 18.67 20.72 7.18
C THR A 90 19.52 21.95 7.45
N PHE A 91 20.76 21.74 7.89
CA PHE A 91 21.75 22.78 8.18
C PHE A 91 22.96 22.63 7.28
N SER A 92 23.59 23.74 6.86
CA SER A 92 24.96 23.67 6.32
C SER A 92 25.92 23.17 7.40
N LEU A 93 27.13 22.73 7.02
CA LEU A 93 28.16 22.34 7.99
C LEU A 93 28.39 23.45 9.04
N THR A 94 28.49 24.69 8.59
CA THR A 94 28.66 25.88 9.44
C THR A 94 27.44 26.24 10.28
N ALA A 95 26.22 25.95 9.84
CA ALA A 95 25.00 26.21 10.62
C ALA A 95 24.65 25.06 11.59
N PHE A 96 25.19 23.86 11.39
CA PHE A 96 24.96 22.72 12.28
C PHE A 96 25.72 22.85 13.61
N GLU A 97 26.90 23.48 13.60
CA GLU A 97 27.71 23.76 14.80
C GLU A 97 26.99 24.63 15.87
N PRO A 98 26.49 25.85 15.56
CA PRO A 98 25.72 26.63 16.52
C PRO A 98 24.37 25.98 16.86
N HIS A 99 23.77 25.21 15.95
CA HIS A 99 22.58 24.41 16.25
C HIS A 99 22.86 23.27 17.24
N ALA A 100 24.09 22.74 17.26
CA ALA A 100 24.56 21.81 18.27
C ALA A 100 24.96 22.49 19.60
N GLY A 101 24.87 23.82 19.69
CA GLY A 101 25.28 24.57 20.88
C GLY A 101 26.79 24.78 21.00
N SER A 102 27.52 24.73 19.89
CA SER A 102 28.98 24.86 19.86
C SER A 102 29.45 26.12 19.13
N THR A 103 30.62 26.61 19.52
CA THR A 103 31.33 27.78 18.94
C THR A 103 32.79 27.42 18.63
N ASN A 104 33.05 26.17 18.24
CA ASN A 104 34.40 25.68 17.96
C ASN A 104 34.99 26.21 16.62
N HIS A 105 34.19 26.87 15.79
CA HIS A 105 34.51 27.45 14.48
C HIS A 105 35.18 26.48 13.49
N ARG A 106 34.99 25.16 13.68
CA ARG A 106 35.62 24.09 12.86
C ARG A 106 34.66 22.92 12.65
N PRO A 107 33.51 23.14 11.99
CA PRO A 107 32.42 22.16 11.93
C PRO A 107 32.85 20.82 11.30
N ALA A 108 33.53 20.84 10.15
CA ALA A 108 33.92 19.61 9.45
C ALA A 108 34.88 18.71 10.25
N ALA A 109 35.62 19.27 11.21
CA ALA A 109 36.52 18.52 12.09
C ALA A 109 35.82 17.94 13.35
N ASN A 110 34.60 18.39 13.65
CA ASN A 110 33.82 17.97 14.82
C ASN A 110 32.51 17.26 14.47
N ILE A 111 32.16 17.17 13.19
CA ILE A 111 31.11 16.29 12.68
C ILE A 111 31.77 14.95 12.35
N MET A 112 31.43 13.94 13.16
CA MET A 112 31.95 12.58 13.12
C MET A 112 30.95 11.64 12.45
N LEU A 113 31.43 10.64 11.71
CA LEU A 113 30.60 9.54 11.23
C LEU A 113 30.22 8.61 12.39
N ASP A 114 28.92 8.28 12.49
CA ASP A 114 28.33 7.32 13.45
C ASP A 114 28.37 5.91 12.79
N ASP A 115 29.52 5.57 12.19
CA ASP A 115 29.82 4.34 11.42
C ASP A 115 30.91 3.46 12.08
N GLY A 116 31.39 3.84 13.26
CA GLY A 116 32.48 3.16 13.98
C GLY A 116 33.90 3.46 13.48
N SER A 117 34.07 4.15 12.35
CA SER A 117 35.39 4.37 11.73
C SER A 117 36.22 5.50 12.39
N GLY A 118 35.64 6.26 13.32
CA GLY A 118 36.29 7.41 13.96
C GLY A 118 36.59 8.59 13.03
N ARG A 119 36.17 8.53 11.75
CA ARG A 119 36.44 9.58 10.76
C ARG A 119 35.52 10.79 10.95
N SER A 120 36.10 11.99 10.86
CA SER A 120 35.36 13.24 10.68
C SER A 120 35.12 13.54 9.19
N LEU A 121 34.26 14.52 8.91
CA LEU A 121 34.09 15.03 7.54
C LEU A 121 35.34 15.69 6.96
N SER A 122 36.23 16.27 7.80
CA SER A 122 37.53 16.77 7.32
C SER A 122 38.43 15.63 6.85
N ASN A 123 38.46 14.49 7.55
CA ASN A 123 39.26 13.34 7.13
C ASN A 123 38.75 12.76 5.81
N CYS A 124 37.43 12.79 5.60
CA CYS A 124 36.82 12.43 4.32
C CYS A 124 37.18 13.42 3.20
N HIS A 125 37.30 14.72 3.51
CA HIS A 125 37.67 15.76 2.54
C HIS A 125 39.09 15.59 2.02
N ASN A 126 40.07 15.37 2.90
CA ASN A 126 41.48 15.20 2.51
C ASN A 126 41.68 13.97 1.59
N GLN A 127 40.83 12.93 1.70
CA GLN A 127 40.85 11.76 0.81
C GLN A 127 40.39 12.05 -0.63
N LEU A 128 39.84 13.24 -0.92
CA LEU A 128 39.55 13.67 -2.29
C LEU A 128 40.82 13.97 -3.07
N ASP A 129 41.78 14.66 -2.45
CA ASP A 129 42.91 15.27 -3.14
C ASP A 129 43.88 14.18 -3.66
N ASP A 130 44.24 13.22 -2.79
CA ASP A 130 45.00 12.00 -3.13
C ASP A 130 44.39 11.20 -4.30
N SER A 131 43.06 11.24 -4.46
CA SER A 131 42.36 10.50 -5.54
C SER A 131 42.63 11.06 -6.94
N THR A 132 43.13 12.29 -7.03
CA THR A 132 43.20 13.06 -8.28
C THR A 132 44.52 12.85 -9.04
N ALA A 133 45.59 12.45 -8.34
CA ALA A 133 46.95 12.37 -8.89
C ALA A 133 47.25 11.15 -9.78
N LYS A 134 46.32 10.19 -9.94
CA LYS A 134 46.64 8.83 -10.45
C LYS A 134 46.18 8.48 -11.88
N ASN A 135 45.61 9.41 -12.66
CA ASN A 135 45.01 9.09 -13.98
C ASN A 135 45.43 10.06 -15.11
N MET A 136 46.60 9.85 -15.73
CA MET A 136 47.01 10.51 -16.98
C MET A 136 47.88 9.61 -17.91
N VAL A 137 47.25 8.79 -18.76
CA VAL A 137 47.83 8.21 -20.01
C VAL A 137 46.72 8.13 -21.08
N SER A 138 47.05 8.15 -22.39
CA SER A 138 46.12 8.36 -23.51
C SER A 138 45.97 7.18 -24.51
N PRO A 139 45.00 7.21 -25.47
CA PRO A 139 44.44 6.01 -26.12
C PRO A 139 44.56 5.93 -27.66
N ASN A 140 44.09 4.81 -28.24
CA ASN A 140 43.49 4.68 -29.60
C ASN A 140 42.63 3.38 -29.63
N ASN A 141 41.73 3.10 -30.60
CA ASN A 141 41.62 3.57 -31.99
C ASN A 141 40.14 3.79 -32.46
N LYS A 142 39.90 4.14 -33.74
CA LYS A 142 38.63 4.73 -34.29
C LYS A 142 37.87 3.83 -35.30
N VAL A 143 36.67 4.32 -35.74
CA VAL A 143 35.95 4.19 -37.07
C VAL A 143 34.43 4.00 -36.87
N SER A 144 33.46 4.57 -37.63
CA SER A 144 33.30 5.84 -38.40
C SER A 144 31.77 6.13 -38.61
N THR A 145 31.34 7.21 -39.30
CA THR A 145 29.91 7.68 -39.35
C THR A 145 29.46 8.27 -40.70
N PRO A 146 28.13 8.32 -40.97
CA PRO A 146 27.47 9.55 -41.47
C PRO A 146 26.21 9.96 -40.66
N LYS A 147 25.45 10.97 -41.16
CA LYS A 147 24.48 11.84 -40.41
C LYS A 147 23.15 11.96 -41.23
N ILE A 148 22.05 12.71 -40.94
CA ILE A 148 21.77 14.05 -40.35
C ILE A 148 20.41 14.04 -39.56
N ARG A 149 19.86 15.22 -39.23
CA ARG A 149 18.61 15.63 -38.51
C ARG A 149 17.31 15.42 -39.34
N VAL A 150 16.05 15.62 -38.90
CA VAL A 150 15.41 16.57 -37.93
C VAL A 150 14.26 15.91 -37.11
N SER A 151 13.74 16.56 -36.05
CA SER A 151 12.63 16.10 -35.16
C SER A 151 11.47 17.13 -35.09
N PRO A 152 10.30 16.78 -34.49
CA PRO A 152 10.15 17.07 -33.05
C PRO A 152 9.34 16.06 -32.19
N ASN A 153 9.86 15.86 -30.98
CA ASN A 153 9.28 15.34 -29.72
C ASN A 153 7.77 15.03 -29.60
N ASN A 154 7.49 13.89 -28.94
CA ASN A 154 6.92 13.89 -27.57
C ASN A 154 7.29 12.58 -26.83
N LYS A 155 7.50 12.63 -25.50
CA LYS A 155 7.83 11.44 -24.68
C LYS A 155 7.15 11.47 -23.31
N VAL A 156 6.57 10.33 -22.92
CA VAL A 156 6.07 10.01 -21.58
C VAL A 156 6.70 8.67 -21.16
N SER A 157 7.00 8.48 -19.87
CA SER A 157 7.84 7.39 -19.37
C SER A 157 7.08 6.09 -19.09
N THR A 158 7.57 5.00 -19.70
CA THR A 158 7.11 3.60 -19.56
C THR A 158 8.10 2.79 -18.72
N LEU A 159 7.64 1.91 -17.84
CA LEU A 159 8.51 1.01 -17.04
C LEU A 159 8.67 -0.34 -17.74
N LYS A 160 9.54 -0.38 -18.75
CA LYS A 160 9.84 -1.59 -19.52
C LYS A 160 10.74 -2.56 -18.76
N ILE A 161 10.16 -3.40 -17.92
CA ILE A 161 10.84 -4.56 -17.33
C ILE A 161 11.00 -5.64 -18.42
N ARG A 162 12.20 -5.75 -19.01
CA ARG A 162 12.60 -6.94 -19.78
C ARG A 162 13.10 -8.01 -18.81
N VAL A 163 12.39 -9.13 -18.73
CA VAL A 163 12.88 -10.33 -18.03
C VAL A 163 13.76 -11.10 -19.01
N SER A 164 15.06 -11.19 -18.68
CA SER A 164 16.01 -12.13 -19.28
C SER A 164 16.55 -13.04 -18.18
N PRO A 165 16.86 -14.33 -18.46
CA PRO A 165 17.15 -15.32 -17.42
C PRO A 165 18.58 -15.23 -16.88
N ASN A 166 18.95 -14.12 -16.23
CA ASN A 166 20.07 -14.06 -15.29
C ASN A 166 20.06 -12.80 -14.41
N ASN A 167 20.49 -12.93 -13.15
CA ASN A 167 20.43 -11.86 -12.15
C ASN A 167 21.41 -10.71 -12.44
N LYS A 168 20.89 -9.53 -12.79
CA LYS A 168 21.46 -8.18 -12.51
C LYS A 168 20.47 -7.08 -12.93
N VAL A 169 19.98 -6.28 -11.97
CA VAL A 169 19.09 -5.14 -12.23
C VAL A 169 19.89 -3.84 -12.24
N SER A 170 19.84 -3.09 -13.35
CA SER A 170 20.46 -1.76 -13.48
C SER A 170 19.39 -0.67 -13.65
N LYS A 171 19.37 0.31 -12.74
CA LYS A 171 18.41 1.43 -12.75
C LYS A 171 18.88 2.53 -13.71
N VAL A 172 18.02 2.96 -14.64
CA VAL A 172 18.25 4.11 -15.54
C VAL A 172 17.31 5.27 -15.18
N GLN A 173 17.84 6.50 -15.18
CA GLN A 173 17.19 7.68 -14.60
C GLN A 173 16.60 8.61 -15.68
N ILE A 174 15.42 9.19 -15.43
CA ILE A 174 14.86 10.31 -16.21
C ILE A 174 14.43 11.43 -15.26
N LYS A 175 14.77 12.68 -15.58
CA LYS A 175 14.47 13.88 -14.77
C LYS A 175 13.14 14.52 -15.15
N GLY A 176 12.36 14.91 -14.14
CA GLY A 176 11.30 15.92 -14.22
C GLY A 176 11.65 17.11 -13.32
N LYS A 177 11.16 18.32 -13.61
CA LYS A 177 11.44 19.52 -12.79
C LYS A 177 10.31 19.80 -11.79
N SER A 178 10.68 19.99 -10.52
CA SER A 178 9.99 20.81 -9.47
C SER A 178 8.47 20.70 -9.37
N SER A 179 7.88 20.19 -8.27
CA SER A 179 7.99 20.83 -6.95
C SER A 179 7.55 19.92 -5.78
N SER A 180 8.31 19.94 -4.67
CA SER A 180 7.87 19.64 -3.30
C SER A 180 7.04 18.36 -3.04
N CYS A 181 7.44 17.21 -3.59
CA CYS A 181 7.24 15.89 -2.96
C CYS A 181 8.19 14.86 -3.55
N GLU A 182 9.28 14.53 -2.85
CA GLU A 182 10.19 13.43 -3.21
C GLU A 182 10.27 12.40 -2.06
N LYS A 183 9.15 11.69 -1.86
CA LYS A 183 9.11 10.35 -1.27
C LYS A 183 8.50 9.39 -2.28
N ARG A 184 9.28 8.94 -3.27
CA ARG A 184 8.91 7.74 -4.03
C ARG A 184 9.10 6.53 -3.10
N PRO A 185 8.19 5.53 -3.06
CA PRO A 185 8.43 4.33 -2.28
C PRO A 185 9.58 3.52 -2.89
N GLU A 186 10.72 3.45 -2.22
CA GLU A 186 11.85 2.62 -2.67
C GLU A 186 11.52 1.11 -2.62
N ASP A 187 10.49 0.75 -1.85
CA ASP A 187 9.95 -0.61 -1.62
C ASP A 187 8.73 -0.96 -2.49
N SER A 188 8.57 -0.35 -3.67
CA SER A 188 7.41 -0.57 -4.56
C SER A 188 7.30 -2.03 -5.04
N ASP A 189 6.07 -2.55 -5.14
CA ASP A 189 5.74 -3.94 -5.52
C ASP A 189 6.25 -4.30 -6.93
N VAL A 190 6.74 -5.53 -7.11
CA VAL A 190 7.22 -6.06 -8.40
C VAL A 190 6.17 -6.84 -9.19
N VAL A 191 4.95 -6.95 -8.64
CA VAL A 191 3.80 -7.66 -9.22
C VAL A 191 2.56 -6.78 -9.21
N CYS A 192 1.65 -6.99 -10.17
CA CYS A 192 0.36 -6.33 -10.18
C CYS A 192 -0.53 -6.82 -9.03
N SER A 193 -1.02 -5.92 -8.19
CA SER A 193 -1.94 -6.22 -7.08
C SER A 193 -3.37 -6.64 -7.53
N VAL A 194 -3.56 -7.06 -8.78
CA VAL A 194 -4.84 -7.55 -9.34
C VAL A 194 -4.68 -8.95 -9.97
N CYS A 195 -3.59 -9.23 -10.70
CA CYS A 195 -3.36 -10.55 -11.31
C CYS A 195 -2.11 -11.30 -10.77
N ILE A 196 -1.35 -10.67 -9.87
CA ILE A 196 -0.12 -11.23 -9.26
C ILE A 196 0.99 -11.54 -10.30
N GLU A 197 0.92 -10.94 -11.49
CA GLU A 197 1.96 -11.02 -12.53
C GLU A 197 2.84 -9.76 -12.54
N GLY A 198 4.13 -9.90 -12.86
CA GLY A 198 5.04 -8.78 -13.10
C GLY A 198 4.88 -8.16 -14.50
N GLY A 199 5.80 -7.26 -14.87
CA GLY A 199 5.85 -6.63 -16.20
C GLY A 199 5.88 -5.11 -16.13
N GLU A 200 5.23 -4.43 -17.08
CA GLU A 200 5.09 -2.97 -17.03
C GLU A 200 3.94 -2.55 -16.11
N LEU A 201 4.28 -1.90 -15.00
CA LEU A 201 3.37 -1.53 -13.92
C LEU A 201 3.40 0.00 -13.67
N ILE A 202 2.23 0.59 -13.38
CA ILE A 202 2.11 1.88 -12.70
C ILE A 202 2.08 1.64 -11.18
N VAL A 203 2.81 2.46 -10.43
CA VAL A 203 2.87 2.40 -8.95
C VAL A 203 2.00 3.49 -8.32
N CYS A 204 1.47 3.23 -7.14
CA CYS A 204 0.78 4.24 -6.34
C CYS A 204 1.77 5.21 -5.69
N GLU A 205 1.44 6.50 -5.64
CA GLU A 205 2.29 7.52 -5.00
C GLU A 205 2.20 7.50 -3.44
N GLU A 206 1.22 6.78 -2.87
CA GLU A 206 0.97 6.70 -1.41
C GLU A 206 1.26 5.35 -0.75
N CYS A 207 1.31 4.26 -1.51
CA CYS A 207 1.52 2.92 -0.97
C CYS A 207 2.32 2.07 -1.97
N PRO A 208 2.91 0.94 -1.57
CA PRO A 208 3.82 0.21 -2.45
C PRO A 208 3.12 -0.48 -3.64
N ALA A 209 1.78 -0.53 -3.67
CA ALA A 209 1.01 -1.31 -4.64
C ALA A 209 1.23 -0.87 -6.10
N ALA A 210 1.35 -1.86 -7.00
CA ALA A 210 1.65 -1.70 -8.41
C ALA A 210 0.60 -2.40 -9.30
N PHE A 211 0.38 -1.91 -10.53
CA PHE A 211 -0.75 -2.33 -11.37
C PHE A 211 -0.41 -2.29 -12.87
N HIS A 212 -0.81 -3.28 -13.68
CA HIS A 212 -0.83 -3.06 -15.14
C HIS A 212 -2.00 -2.13 -15.49
N LEU A 213 -1.80 -1.22 -16.44
CA LEU A 213 -2.85 -0.29 -16.90
C LEU A 213 -4.15 -1.01 -17.28
N LYS A 214 -4.05 -2.13 -18.03
CA LYS A 214 -5.18 -3.00 -18.42
C LYS A 214 -5.99 -3.47 -17.21
N CYS A 215 -5.32 -3.85 -16.12
CA CYS A 215 -5.94 -4.45 -14.93
C CYS A 215 -6.68 -3.41 -14.09
N ILE A 216 -6.44 -2.11 -14.31
CA ILE A 216 -7.17 -1.00 -13.68
C ILE A 216 -8.04 -0.21 -14.67
N GLY A 217 -8.32 -0.78 -15.85
CA GLY A 217 -9.19 -0.19 -16.87
C GLY A 217 -8.61 1.06 -17.57
N LEU A 218 -7.30 1.31 -17.44
CA LEU A 218 -6.64 2.45 -18.07
C LEU A 218 -6.06 2.06 -19.44
N GLN A 219 -6.39 2.84 -20.47
CA GLN A 219 -5.81 2.70 -21.82
C GLN A 219 -4.45 3.39 -21.95
N GLN A 220 -4.14 4.34 -21.07
CA GLN A 220 -2.90 5.13 -21.08
C GLN A 220 -2.48 5.56 -19.68
N ILE A 221 -1.19 5.86 -19.50
CA ILE A 221 -0.67 6.42 -18.26
C ILE A 221 -1.34 7.79 -17.98
N PRO A 222 -1.87 8.03 -16.77
CA PRO A 222 -2.39 9.34 -16.37
C PRO A 222 -1.34 10.45 -16.41
N LYS A 223 -1.78 11.71 -16.55
CA LYS A 223 -0.90 12.87 -16.46
C LYS A 223 -0.87 13.39 -15.02
N GLY A 224 0.32 13.41 -14.41
CA GLY A 224 0.51 13.81 -13.01
C GLY A 224 0.51 12.61 -12.06
N TYR A 225 0.26 12.88 -10.77
CA TYR A 225 0.22 11.86 -9.72
C TYR A 225 -0.94 10.87 -9.90
N TRP A 226 -0.72 9.61 -9.55
CA TRP A 226 -1.75 8.58 -9.54
C TRP A 226 -1.82 7.87 -8.17
N PHE A 227 -3.04 7.61 -7.74
CA PHE A 227 -3.35 6.93 -6.47
C PHE A 227 -4.21 5.70 -6.79
N CYS A 228 -3.90 4.57 -6.16
CA CYS A 228 -4.69 3.36 -6.32
C CYS A 228 -6.06 3.49 -5.63
N PRO A 229 -7.06 2.64 -5.97
CA PRO A 229 -8.41 2.74 -5.39
C PRO A 229 -8.48 2.73 -3.86
N SER A 230 -7.50 2.10 -3.18
CA SER A 230 -7.36 2.08 -1.71
C SER A 230 -6.78 3.37 -1.12
N CYS A 231 -6.10 4.19 -1.94
CA CYS A 231 -5.53 5.49 -1.61
C CYS A 231 -6.40 6.67 -2.10
N CYS A 232 -7.60 6.39 -2.61
CA CYS A 232 -8.56 7.41 -3.01
C CYS A 232 -9.69 7.54 -1.98
N CYS A 233 -10.15 8.78 -1.74
CA CYS A 233 -11.37 9.03 -0.96
C CYS A 233 -12.59 8.43 -1.67
N ARG A 234 -13.36 7.58 -0.96
CA ARG A 234 -14.49 6.84 -1.53
C ARG A 234 -15.64 7.71 -2.08
N ILE A 235 -15.70 9.00 -1.73
CA ILE A 235 -16.70 9.97 -2.24
C ILE A 235 -16.23 10.66 -3.52
N CYS A 236 -15.07 11.32 -3.52
CA CYS A 236 -14.61 12.13 -4.65
C CYS A 236 -13.71 11.38 -5.64
N GLY A 237 -13.22 10.19 -5.29
CA GLY A 237 -12.30 9.40 -6.10
C GLY A 237 -10.85 9.92 -6.13
N GLY A 238 -10.54 11.01 -5.43
CA GLY A 238 -9.20 11.61 -5.41
C GLY A 238 -8.39 11.26 -4.16
N GLY A 239 -7.07 11.24 -4.32
CA GLY A 239 -6.07 11.43 -3.25
C GLY A 239 -5.42 12.82 -3.34
N PRO A 240 -4.42 13.14 -2.50
CA PRO A 240 -3.90 12.29 -1.42
C PRO A 240 -4.86 12.21 -0.21
N LEU A 241 -4.68 11.17 0.60
CA LEU A 241 -5.33 10.96 1.89
C LEU A 241 -4.34 11.32 3.00
N VAL A 242 -4.14 12.62 3.21
CA VAL A 242 -3.26 13.17 4.25
C VAL A 242 -3.73 12.71 5.64
N GLU A 243 -2.80 12.20 6.45
CA GLU A 243 -3.06 11.73 7.81
C GLU A 243 -3.77 12.79 8.68
N GLY A 244 -4.72 12.37 9.51
CA GLY A 244 -5.64 13.26 10.26
C GLY A 244 -6.71 13.97 9.42
N CYS A 245 -6.61 13.97 8.09
CA CYS A 245 -7.56 14.63 7.17
C CYS A 245 -8.56 13.66 6.52
N TYR A 246 -8.59 12.40 6.95
CA TYR A 246 -9.55 11.39 6.53
C TYR A 246 -10.03 10.52 7.70
N ALA A 247 -11.21 9.93 7.55
CA ALA A 247 -11.75 8.87 8.41
C ALA A 247 -11.74 7.52 7.68
N THR A 248 -11.51 6.42 8.42
CA THR A 248 -11.50 5.04 7.91
C THR A 248 -12.65 4.25 8.51
N CYS A 249 -13.49 3.61 7.69
CA CYS A 249 -14.64 2.87 8.18
C CYS A 249 -14.22 1.53 8.80
N ARG A 250 -14.56 1.28 10.07
CA ARG A 250 -14.14 0.07 10.82
C ARG A 250 -14.55 -1.26 10.16
N GLN A 251 -15.67 -1.31 9.44
CA GLN A 251 -16.09 -2.49 8.67
C GLN A 251 -15.34 -2.65 7.32
N CYS A 252 -15.42 -1.66 6.43
CA CYS A 252 -14.98 -1.80 5.04
C CYS A 252 -13.57 -1.28 4.73
N ASP A 253 -12.84 -0.79 5.74
CA ASP A 253 -11.50 -0.18 5.66
C ASP A 253 -11.34 0.99 4.67
N ARG A 254 -12.44 1.45 4.06
CA ARG A 254 -12.40 2.55 3.10
C ARG A 254 -12.18 3.88 3.79
N LYS A 255 -11.38 4.71 3.13
CA LYS A 255 -10.99 6.04 3.57
C LYS A 255 -11.83 7.13 2.91
N PHE A 256 -12.10 8.19 3.66
CA PHE A 256 -12.96 9.30 3.25
C PHE A 256 -12.36 10.62 3.75
N HIS A 257 -12.14 11.62 2.90
CA HIS A 257 -11.71 12.96 3.36
C HIS A 257 -12.76 13.57 4.29
N SER A 258 -12.34 14.11 5.44
CA SER A 258 -13.26 14.72 6.42
C SER A 258 -14.08 15.87 5.82
N ILE A 259 -13.54 16.57 4.81
CA ILE A 259 -14.28 17.61 4.06
C ILE A 259 -15.35 17.01 3.13
N CYS A 260 -15.04 15.95 2.38
CA CYS A 260 -16.01 15.29 1.49
C CYS A 260 -17.20 14.71 2.27
N LEU A 261 -16.94 14.26 3.50
CA LEU A 261 -17.93 13.79 4.44
C LEU A 261 -18.84 14.94 4.89
N LYS A 262 -18.27 16.01 5.46
CA LYS A 262 -19.03 17.21 5.90
C LYS A 262 -19.80 17.89 4.77
N MET A 263 -19.35 17.78 3.52
CA MET A 263 -20.09 18.28 2.35
C MET A 263 -21.29 17.39 1.98
N LYS A 264 -21.24 16.08 2.22
CA LYS A 264 -22.34 15.15 1.97
C LYS A 264 -23.44 15.24 3.03
N THR A 265 -23.10 15.62 4.26
CA THR A 265 -23.97 15.47 5.45
C THR A 265 -24.73 16.75 5.85
N LYS A 266 -25.37 17.43 4.88
CA LYS A 266 -26.31 18.53 5.18
C LYS A 266 -27.65 18.07 5.79
N SER A 267 -27.84 16.77 6.00
CA SER A 267 -29.13 16.17 6.40
C SER A 267 -28.99 14.82 7.14
N SER A 268 -27.97 14.64 7.99
CA SER A 268 -27.80 13.38 8.75
C SER A 268 -26.99 13.55 10.04
N ASP A 269 -27.60 13.21 11.18
CA ASP A 269 -27.01 13.31 12.52
C ASP A 269 -25.90 12.30 12.82
N TYR A 270 -25.85 11.19 12.08
CA TYR A 270 -24.88 10.09 12.21
C TYR A 270 -23.40 10.56 12.11
N TRP A 271 -23.18 11.79 11.65
CA TRP A 271 -21.85 12.33 11.34
C TRP A 271 -21.18 13.15 12.46
N LYS A 272 -21.90 13.51 13.52
CA LYS A 272 -21.41 14.45 14.56
C LYS A 272 -20.12 13.99 15.27
N ASN A 273 -19.83 12.69 15.26
CA ASN A 273 -18.69 12.06 15.96
C ASN A 273 -17.41 11.90 15.11
N CYS A 274 -17.32 12.48 13.90
CA CYS A 274 -16.11 12.35 13.07
C CYS A 274 -14.91 13.18 13.58
N ASP A 275 -15.17 14.28 14.29
CA ASP A 275 -14.14 15.23 14.73
C ASP A 275 -13.47 14.85 16.07
N THR A 276 -13.94 13.79 16.72
CA THR A 276 -13.45 13.33 18.04
C THR A 276 -12.44 12.17 17.97
N GLY A 277 -11.99 11.78 16.77
CA GLY A 277 -11.02 10.69 16.59
C GLY A 277 -11.55 9.30 16.96
N ASN A 278 -12.87 9.12 17.01
CA ASN A 278 -13.51 7.89 17.47
C ASN A 278 -13.14 6.68 16.58
N VAL A 279 -12.48 5.68 17.18
CA VAL A 279 -11.99 4.45 16.54
C VAL A 279 -13.13 3.57 15.98
N ASN A 280 -14.37 3.77 16.43
CA ASN A 280 -15.53 2.94 16.12
C ASN A 280 -16.44 3.51 15.01
N TRP A 281 -15.88 4.26 14.06
CA TRP A 281 -16.67 4.95 13.04
C TRP A 281 -17.01 4.07 11.79
N PHE A 282 -18.23 4.22 11.24
CA PHE A 282 -18.76 3.46 10.10
C PHE A 282 -19.31 4.33 8.96
N CYS A 283 -19.15 3.91 7.69
CA CYS A 283 -19.60 4.69 6.52
C CYS A 283 -21.09 4.66 6.19
N SER A 284 -21.85 3.80 6.88
CA SER A 284 -23.29 3.63 6.70
C SER A 284 -23.84 2.74 7.81
N GLN A 285 -25.14 2.84 8.09
CA GLN A 285 -25.85 1.90 8.97
C GLN A 285 -25.64 0.44 8.54
N SER A 286 -25.56 0.17 7.23
CA SER A 286 -25.26 -1.18 6.72
C SER A 286 -23.87 -1.67 7.11
N CYS A 287 -22.85 -0.80 7.20
CA CYS A 287 -21.52 -1.20 7.67
C CYS A 287 -21.47 -1.42 9.19
N GLU A 288 -22.22 -0.64 9.98
CA GLU A 288 -22.37 -0.87 11.41
C GLU A 288 -23.13 -2.17 11.71
N ASN A 289 -24.27 -2.38 11.03
CA ASN A 289 -25.08 -3.59 11.18
C ASN A 289 -24.29 -4.85 10.76
N LEU A 290 -23.51 -4.78 9.68
CA LEU A 290 -22.58 -5.85 9.28
C LEU A 290 -21.54 -6.15 10.36
N PHE A 291 -20.90 -5.12 10.90
CA PHE A 291 -19.89 -5.29 11.94
C PHE A 291 -20.49 -5.94 13.19
N CYS A 292 -21.57 -5.37 13.72
CA CYS A 292 -22.27 -5.89 14.89
C CYS A 292 -22.86 -7.29 14.67
N GLY A 293 -23.26 -7.63 13.44
CA GLY A 293 -23.70 -8.98 13.07
C GLY A 293 -22.56 -10.00 13.04
N LEU A 294 -21.41 -9.64 12.45
CA LEU A 294 -20.23 -10.52 12.40
C LEU A 294 -19.62 -10.76 13.79
N GLU A 295 -19.57 -9.74 14.65
CA GLU A 295 -19.15 -9.92 16.05
C GLU A 295 -20.14 -10.83 16.81
N LYS A 296 -21.45 -10.72 16.57
CA LYS A 296 -22.48 -11.63 17.16
C LYS A 296 -22.36 -13.08 16.68
N LEU A 297 -21.94 -13.32 15.44
CA LEU A 297 -21.72 -14.68 14.91
C LEU A 297 -20.37 -15.27 15.33
N THR A 298 -19.40 -14.43 15.65
CA THR A 298 -18.04 -14.88 15.97
C THR A 298 -18.01 -15.62 17.31
N GLY A 299 -17.44 -16.82 17.31
CA GLY A 299 -17.37 -17.74 18.46
C GLY A 299 -18.63 -18.57 18.70
N ASN A 300 -19.80 -18.12 18.22
CA ASN A 300 -21.08 -18.77 18.47
C ASN A 300 -21.35 -19.91 17.46
N PRO A 301 -21.50 -21.17 17.92
CA PRO A 301 -21.71 -22.30 17.01
C PRO A 301 -23.16 -22.45 16.55
N ILE A 302 -23.34 -22.79 15.27
CA ILE A 302 -24.63 -23.05 14.62
C ILE A 302 -24.74 -24.55 14.32
N GLN A 303 -25.84 -25.19 14.72
CA GLN A 303 -26.12 -26.58 14.37
C GLN A 303 -26.76 -26.64 12.97
N VAL A 304 -26.04 -27.17 11.97
CA VAL A 304 -26.49 -27.13 10.56
C VAL A 304 -27.29 -28.38 10.18
N LYS A 305 -26.86 -29.55 10.68
CA LYS A 305 -27.55 -30.85 10.54
C LYS A 305 -27.23 -31.70 11.76
N GLU A 306 -27.85 -32.87 11.89
CA GLU A 306 -27.47 -33.86 12.90
C GLU A 306 -25.96 -34.13 12.87
N ASN A 307 -25.30 -34.04 14.03
CA ASN A 307 -23.84 -34.14 14.21
C ASN A 307 -22.96 -33.11 13.45
N LEU A 308 -23.50 -32.08 12.79
CA LEU A 308 -22.73 -31.05 12.07
C LEU A 308 -22.86 -29.67 12.74
N LYS A 309 -21.73 -29.14 13.21
CA LYS A 309 -21.61 -27.88 13.95
C LYS A 309 -20.72 -26.91 13.16
N TRP A 310 -21.26 -25.76 12.80
CA TRP A 310 -20.59 -24.69 12.06
C TRP A 310 -20.18 -23.58 13.03
N THR A 311 -19.06 -22.89 12.83
CA THR A 311 -18.67 -21.74 13.69
C THR A 311 -17.82 -20.74 12.91
N LEU A 312 -18.07 -19.45 13.11
CA LEU A 312 -17.23 -18.36 12.63
C LEU A 312 -16.17 -18.03 13.69
N LEU A 313 -14.89 -18.05 13.35
CA LEU A 313 -13.77 -17.70 14.23
C LEU A 313 -13.01 -16.49 13.69
N LYS A 314 -12.32 -15.78 14.58
CA LYS A 314 -11.56 -14.56 14.27
C LYS A 314 -10.35 -14.49 15.19
N SER A 315 -9.15 -14.30 14.64
CA SER A 315 -7.96 -14.10 15.46
C SER A 315 -8.01 -12.75 16.18
N ASN A 316 -7.60 -12.71 17.44
CA ASN A 316 -7.46 -11.48 18.22
C ASN A 316 -6.00 -11.36 18.66
N ASN A 317 -5.37 -10.20 18.45
CA ASN A 317 -3.97 -9.97 18.82
C ASN A 317 -3.80 -9.53 20.29
N GLY A 318 -4.67 -9.98 21.20
CA GLY A 318 -4.67 -9.59 22.61
C GLY A 318 -4.73 -10.82 23.52
N ASP A 319 -3.79 -10.90 24.46
CA ASP A 319 -3.61 -12.06 25.35
C ASP A 319 -4.71 -12.17 26.41
N SER A 320 -5.78 -12.88 26.05
CA SER A 320 -6.72 -13.53 26.97
C SER A 320 -7.47 -14.67 26.26
N ASP A 321 -6.72 -15.52 25.54
CA ASP A 321 -7.30 -16.63 24.78
C ASP A 321 -8.04 -17.63 25.68
N HIS A 322 -9.31 -17.86 25.36
CA HIS A 322 -9.89 -19.20 25.53
C HIS A 322 -9.03 -20.15 24.70
N ASP A 323 -8.24 -21.00 25.36
CA ASP A 323 -7.29 -21.94 24.77
C ASP A 323 -7.90 -22.73 23.58
N ASP A 324 -9.15 -23.17 23.71
CA ASP A 324 -9.92 -23.85 22.65
C ASP A 324 -10.05 -23.06 21.35
N LYS A 325 -10.13 -21.72 21.40
CA LYS A 325 -10.20 -20.84 20.23
C LYS A 325 -8.88 -20.88 19.46
N LYS A 326 -7.75 -20.76 20.18
CA LYS A 326 -6.40 -20.85 19.64
C LYS A 326 -6.16 -22.24 19.03
N LYS A 327 -6.48 -23.30 19.78
CA LYS A 327 -6.45 -24.70 19.32
C LYS A 327 -7.26 -24.91 18.03
N LYS A 328 -8.48 -24.37 17.92
CA LYS A 328 -9.30 -24.47 16.70
C LYS A 328 -8.70 -23.71 15.50
N LEU A 329 -8.05 -22.56 15.71
CA LEU A 329 -7.35 -21.84 14.64
C LEU A 329 -6.09 -22.59 14.18
N SER A 330 -5.28 -23.12 15.10
CA SER A 330 -4.14 -23.98 14.74
C SER A 330 -4.56 -25.24 14.00
N ALA A 331 -5.57 -25.97 14.52
CA ALA A 331 -6.14 -27.14 13.86
C ALA A 331 -6.77 -26.81 12.49
N SER A 332 -7.15 -25.56 12.26
CA SER A 332 -7.63 -25.07 10.96
C SER A 332 -6.49 -24.84 9.96
N LEU A 333 -5.31 -24.43 10.44
CA LEU A 333 -4.10 -24.35 9.62
C LEU A 333 -3.63 -25.75 9.19
N ASP A 334 -3.68 -26.74 10.09
CA ASP A 334 -3.39 -28.15 9.74
C ASP A 334 -4.26 -28.64 8.56
N VAL A 335 -5.56 -28.29 8.57
CA VAL A 335 -6.50 -28.66 7.49
C VAL A 335 -6.16 -27.95 6.18
N MET A 336 -5.63 -26.73 6.24
CA MET A 336 -5.14 -26.02 5.05
C MET A 336 -3.87 -26.69 4.52
N HIS A 337 -2.89 -27.02 5.36
CA HIS A 337 -1.66 -27.71 4.95
C HIS A 337 -1.89 -29.16 4.49
N GLU A 338 -2.94 -29.83 4.97
CA GLU A 338 -3.43 -31.11 4.44
C GLU A 338 -4.01 -30.98 3.02
N CYS A 339 -4.53 -29.81 2.65
CA CYS A 339 -5.25 -29.59 1.39
C CYS A 339 -4.48 -28.77 0.34
N PHE A 340 -3.51 -27.97 0.77
CA PHE A 340 -2.70 -27.07 -0.04
C PHE A 340 -1.23 -27.24 0.34
N HIS A 341 -0.34 -27.27 -0.66
CA HIS A 341 1.10 -27.08 -0.38
C HIS A 341 1.30 -25.72 0.29
N SER A 342 2.14 -25.66 1.34
CA SER A 342 2.50 -24.41 2.03
C SER A 342 2.90 -23.35 1.02
N SER A 343 2.03 -22.35 0.86
CA SER A 343 2.16 -21.33 -0.18
C SER A 343 2.72 -20.07 0.46
N ARG A 344 4.00 -19.82 0.21
CA ARG A 344 4.69 -18.64 0.72
C ARG A 344 4.48 -17.47 -0.23
N ASP A 345 4.04 -16.32 0.30
CA ASP A 345 4.00 -15.10 -0.50
C ASP A 345 5.42 -14.69 -0.89
N PHE A 346 5.60 -14.32 -2.16
CA PHE A 346 6.91 -14.03 -2.76
C PHE A 346 7.63 -12.84 -2.12
N TYR A 347 6.89 -11.91 -1.48
CA TYR A 347 7.45 -10.68 -0.91
C TYR A 347 7.77 -10.81 0.59
N THR A 348 6.93 -11.50 1.35
CA THR A 348 7.08 -11.69 2.80
C THR A 348 7.80 -12.99 3.18
N GLY A 349 7.80 -14.01 2.31
CA GLY A 349 8.33 -15.34 2.60
C GLY A 349 7.53 -16.16 3.62
N ARG A 350 6.41 -15.61 4.12
CA ARG A 350 5.50 -16.21 5.12
C ARG A 350 4.41 -17.05 4.45
N ASP A 351 3.86 -18.01 5.18
CA ASP A 351 2.76 -18.85 4.71
C ASP A 351 1.45 -18.05 4.63
N VAL A 352 0.81 -18.06 3.47
CA VAL A 352 -0.41 -17.28 3.22
C VAL A 352 -1.63 -17.87 3.94
N ALA A 353 -1.69 -19.19 4.16
CA ALA A 353 -2.79 -19.79 4.92
C ALA A 353 -2.70 -19.43 6.41
N GLU A 354 -1.48 -19.42 6.98
CA GLU A 354 -1.22 -18.92 8.34
C GLU A 354 -1.58 -17.43 8.45
N ASP A 355 -1.03 -16.59 7.57
CA ASP A 355 -1.25 -15.14 7.58
C ASP A 355 -2.74 -14.77 7.45
N VAL A 356 -3.52 -15.51 6.64
CA VAL A 356 -4.97 -15.32 6.48
C VAL A 356 -5.76 -15.81 7.71
N ILE A 357 -5.47 -17.00 8.24
CA ILE A 357 -6.19 -17.56 9.40
C ILE A 357 -5.98 -16.69 10.65
N PHE A 358 -4.76 -16.20 10.86
CA PHE A 358 -4.42 -15.32 11.98
C PHE A 358 -4.63 -13.82 11.68
N GLY A 359 -5.07 -13.47 10.47
CA GLY A 359 -5.47 -12.11 10.09
C GLY A 359 -4.34 -11.08 10.14
N ARG A 360 -3.10 -11.47 9.82
CA ARG A 360 -1.90 -10.63 9.99
C ARG A 360 -1.99 -9.36 9.13
N GLU A 361 -1.89 -8.20 9.77
CA GLU A 361 -1.98 -6.90 9.10
C GLU A 361 -0.70 -6.55 8.30
N SER A 362 -0.85 -5.74 7.26
CA SER A 362 0.28 -5.23 6.47
C SER A 362 0.06 -3.83 5.93
N LYS A 363 1.17 -3.10 5.73
CA LYS A 363 1.18 -1.82 4.98
C LYS A 363 0.90 -2.03 3.48
N LEU A 364 1.08 -3.24 2.97
CA LEU A 364 0.85 -3.60 1.57
C LEU A 364 -0.48 -4.34 1.42
N LYS A 365 -1.49 -3.69 0.82
CA LYS A 365 -2.89 -4.15 0.85
C LYS A 365 -3.17 -5.53 0.23
N ARG A 366 -2.35 -6.01 -0.71
CA ARG A 366 -2.49 -7.37 -1.27
C ARG A 366 -2.04 -8.50 -0.32
N VAL A 367 -1.35 -8.16 0.76
CA VAL A 367 -0.97 -9.07 1.86
C VAL A 367 -1.40 -8.51 3.22
N ASP A 368 -2.45 -7.68 3.22
CA ASP A 368 -3.10 -7.18 4.42
C ASP A 368 -4.32 -8.03 4.72
N PHE A 369 -4.16 -8.97 5.65
CA PHE A 369 -5.15 -9.99 5.96
C PHE A 369 -6.09 -9.56 7.11
N LYS A 370 -6.06 -8.28 7.48
CA LYS A 370 -7.03 -7.65 8.37
C LYS A 370 -8.46 -7.95 7.91
N GLY A 371 -9.31 -8.35 8.86
CA GLY A 371 -10.73 -8.61 8.63
C GLY A 371 -11.08 -10.00 8.09
N PHE A 372 -10.11 -10.88 7.85
CA PHE A 372 -10.41 -12.30 7.62
C PHE A 372 -10.95 -12.98 8.89
N HIS A 373 -11.90 -13.88 8.68
CA HIS A 373 -12.49 -14.78 9.66
C HIS A 373 -12.32 -16.21 9.15
N THR A 374 -12.13 -17.17 10.05
CA THR A 374 -12.00 -18.59 9.73
C THR A 374 -13.32 -19.29 10.03
N VAL A 375 -14.00 -19.79 9.01
CA VAL A 375 -15.20 -20.60 9.12
C VAL A 375 -14.80 -22.05 9.32
N ILE A 376 -15.35 -22.72 10.32
CA ILE A 376 -15.13 -24.16 10.56
C ILE A 376 -16.43 -24.95 10.51
N LEU A 377 -16.34 -26.20 10.07
CA LEU A 377 -17.40 -27.21 10.17
C LEU A 377 -16.83 -28.46 10.85
N GLU A 378 -17.41 -28.79 12.01
CA GLU A 378 -17.06 -29.93 12.86
C GLU A 378 -18.12 -31.04 12.69
N LYS A 379 -17.67 -32.29 12.57
CA LYS A 379 -18.54 -33.48 12.56
C LYS A 379 -18.25 -34.35 13.78
N LYS A 380 -19.26 -34.60 14.62
CA LYS A 380 -19.12 -35.34 15.89
C LYS A 380 -17.94 -34.82 16.76
N GLY A 381 -17.73 -33.50 16.78
CA GLY A 381 -16.62 -32.84 17.48
C GLY A 381 -15.28 -32.79 16.72
N CYS A 382 -15.10 -33.57 15.64
CA CYS A 382 -13.88 -33.53 14.83
C CYS A 382 -13.94 -32.47 13.72
N LEU A 383 -12.90 -31.64 13.59
CA LEU A 383 -12.81 -30.64 12.52
C LEU A 383 -12.75 -31.29 11.13
N ALA A 384 -13.73 -31.02 10.27
CA ALA A 384 -13.93 -31.71 8.99
C ALA A 384 -13.71 -30.82 7.77
N THR A 385 -14.03 -29.53 7.84
CA THR A 385 -13.85 -28.56 6.75
C THR A 385 -13.60 -27.17 7.33
N VAL A 386 -12.76 -26.39 6.66
CA VAL A 386 -12.38 -25.02 7.00
C VAL A 386 -12.52 -24.15 5.74
N ALA A 387 -12.93 -22.89 5.89
CA ALA A 387 -12.76 -21.86 4.87
C ALA A 387 -12.34 -20.54 5.52
N THR A 388 -11.73 -19.64 4.76
CA THR A 388 -11.46 -18.26 5.19
C THR A 388 -12.39 -17.31 4.47
N VAL A 389 -12.93 -16.31 5.16
CA VAL A 389 -13.89 -15.35 4.60
C VAL A 389 -13.60 -13.93 5.06
N ARG A 390 -13.74 -12.94 4.17
CA ARG A 390 -13.72 -11.51 4.53
C ARG A 390 -14.91 -10.80 3.91
N VAL A 391 -15.66 -10.07 4.74
CA VAL A 391 -16.84 -9.30 4.34
C VAL A 391 -16.44 -7.84 4.25
N HIS A 392 -16.42 -7.26 3.05
CA HIS A 392 -15.98 -5.88 2.84
C HIS A 392 -17.09 -4.89 3.17
N ASP A 393 -18.18 -4.96 2.43
CA ASP A 393 -19.40 -4.19 2.65
C ASP A 393 -20.61 -5.01 2.19
N GLN A 394 -21.81 -4.43 2.26
CA GLN A 394 -23.05 -5.11 1.89
C GLN A 394 -23.06 -5.60 0.44
N ARG A 395 -22.13 -5.16 -0.42
CA ARG A 395 -22.07 -5.59 -1.82
C ARG A 395 -21.17 -6.81 -2.05
N LEU A 396 -20.26 -7.13 -1.11
CA LEU A 396 -19.21 -8.12 -1.36
C LEU A 396 -18.63 -8.77 -0.10
N ALA A 397 -18.62 -10.10 -0.11
CA ALA A 397 -17.70 -10.93 0.65
C ALA A 397 -16.80 -11.75 -0.30
N GLU A 398 -15.63 -12.14 0.19
CA GLU A 398 -14.70 -13.06 -0.49
C GLU A 398 -14.40 -14.29 0.37
N MET A 399 -14.19 -15.44 -0.27
CA MET A 399 -13.79 -16.70 0.40
C MET A 399 -12.59 -17.32 -0.31
N PRO A 400 -11.35 -16.87 -0.04
CA PRO A 400 -10.19 -17.22 -0.85
C PRO A 400 -9.62 -18.63 -0.63
N LEU A 401 -9.80 -19.22 0.56
CA LEU A 401 -9.35 -20.57 0.87
C LEU A 401 -10.51 -21.42 1.38
N ALA A 402 -10.59 -22.67 0.93
CA ALA A 402 -11.54 -23.67 1.44
C ALA A 402 -10.94 -25.08 1.33
N ALA A 403 -11.02 -25.84 2.43
CA ALA A 403 -10.32 -27.11 2.62
C ALA A 403 -11.21 -28.14 3.36
N THR A 404 -11.16 -29.40 2.94
CA THR A 404 -11.85 -30.52 3.60
C THR A 404 -10.85 -31.65 3.83
N ARG A 405 -10.71 -32.13 5.08
CA ARG A 405 -9.83 -33.26 5.42
C ARG A 405 -10.10 -34.46 4.51
N PHE A 406 -9.08 -35.20 4.08
CA PHE A 406 -9.20 -36.34 3.16
C PHE A 406 -10.26 -37.36 3.61
N SER A 407 -10.30 -37.67 4.91
CA SER A 407 -11.29 -38.54 5.59
C SER A 407 -12.75 -38.04 5.52
N HIS A 408 -12.96 -36.80 5.10
CA HIS A 408 -14.24 -36.10 5.02
C HIS A 408 -14.61 -35.65 3.59
N ARG A 409 -13.73 -35.84 2.60
CA ARG A 409 -14.00 -35.52 1.19
C ARG A 409 -15.10 -36.42 0.59
N ARG A 410 -15.75 -35.92 -0.47
CA ARG A 410 -16.91 -36.53 -1.16
C ARG A 410 -18.16 -36.79 -0.28
N ARG A 411 -18.15 -36.45 1.02
CA ARG A 411 -19.27 -36.65 1.98
C ARG A 411 -20.11 -35.39 2.20
N GLY A 412 -20.10 -34.44 1.25
CA GLY A 412 -20.91 -33.21 1.30
C GLY A 412 -20.42 -32.08 2.21
N MET A 413 -19.33 -32.25 2.97
CA MET A 413 -18.91 -31.30 4.03
C MET A 413 -18.61 -29.88 3.51
N CYS A 414 -17.86 -29.74 2.41
CA CYS A 414 -17.62 -28.44 1.77
C CYS A 414 -18.93 -27.73 1.37
N ARG A 415 -19.90 -28.46 0.80
CA ARG A 415 -21.23 -27.92 0.51
C ARG A 415 -21.93 -27.45 1.79
N ALA A 416 -21.95 -28.27 2.85
CA ALA A 416 -22.61 -27.90 4.10
C ALA A 416 -22.00 -26.67 4.80
N LEU A 417 -20.68 -26.44 4.67
CA LEU A 417 -20.04 -25.21 5.16
C LEU A 417 -20.46 -23.99 4.32
N VAL A 418 -20.45 -24.13 2.99
CA VAL A 418 -20.74 -23.04 2.05
C VAL A 418 -22.22 -22.68 2.04
N ASP A 419 -23.13 -23.64 2.03
CA ASP A 419 -24.58 -23.41 2.04
C ASP A 419 -25.00 -22.60 3.30
N GLU A 420 -24.43 -22.91 4.48
CA GLU A 420 -24.70 -22.13 5.72
C GLU A 420 -23.96 -20.77 5.70
N LEU A 421 -22.73 -20.69 5.20
CA LEU A 421 -22.04 -19.40 5.04
C LEU A 421 -22.83 -18.45 4.12
N GLU A 422 -23.37 -18.94 3.02
CA GLU A 422 -24.22 -18.15 2.13
C GLU A 422 -25.53 -17.72 2.78
N LYS A 423 -26.13 -18.55 3.65
CA LYS A 423 -27.27 -18.17 4.48
C LYS A 423 -26.90 -17.04 5.45
N GLN A 424 -25.85 -17.20 6.24
CA GLN A 424 -25.39 -16.19 7.19
C GLN A 424 -25.02 -14.85 6.51
N LEU A 425 -24.33 -14.89 5.37
CA LEU A 425 -24.02 -13.69 4.58
C LEU A 425 -25.29 -13.01 4.03
N ARG A 426 -26.32 -13.76 3.66
CA ARG A 426 -27.60 -13.24 3.15
C ARG A 426 -28.47 -12.65 4.26
N GLU A 427 -28.47 -13.24 5.46
CA GLU A 427 -29.09 -12.70 6.67
C GLU A 427 -28.41 -11.39 7.10
N LEU A 428 -27.08 -11.30 6.95
CA LEU A 428 -26.29 -10.07 7.04
C LEU A 428 -26.50 -9.10 5.86
N GLY A 429 -27.34 -9.46 4.88
CA GLY A 429 -27.74 -8.62 3.76
C GLY A 429 -26.72 -8.50 2.61
N VAL A 430 -25.65 -9.29 2.60
CA VAL A 430 -24.55 -9.25 1.60
C VAL A 430 -25.05 -9.71 0.22
N GLU A 431 -24.64 -9.01 -0.84
CA GLU A 431 -25.14 -9.20 -2.20
C GLU A 431 -24.41 -10.29 -3.00
N LYS A 432 -23.09 -10.39 -2.87
CA LYS A 432 -22.22 -11.22 -3.71
C LYS A 432 -21.12 -11.88 -2.88
N LEU A 433 -20.82 -13.14 -3.21
CA LEU A 433 -19.66 -13.89 -2.72
C LEU A 433 -18.71 -14.16 -3.90
N VAL A 434 -17.41 -13.94 -3.72
CA VAL A 434 -16.37 -14.22 -4.74
C VAL A 434 -15.27 -15.12 -4.20
N LEU A 435 -14.60 -15.87 -5.10
CA LEU A 435 -13.46 -16.73 -4.76
C LEU A 435 -12.51 -16.96 -5.96
N PRO A 436 -11.20 -17.16 -5.72
CA PRO A 436 -10.24 -17.66 -6.70
C PRO A 436 -10.36 -19.19 -6.83
N ALA A 437 -10.87 -19.67 -7.97
CA ALA A 437 -10.99 -21.11 -8.22
C ALA A 437 -9.75 -21.66 -8.93
N ALA A 438 -9.00 -22.58 -8.29
CA ALA A 438 -8.01 -23.38 -9.01
C ALA A 438 -8.67 -24.10 -10.21
N PRO A 439 -8.01 -24.22 -11.38
CA PRO A 439 -8.64 -24.78 -12.58
C PRO A 439 -9.21 -26.19 -12.39
N SER A 440 -8.56 -27.02 -11.57
CA SER A 440 -9.02 -28.36 -11.17
C SER A 440 -10.27 -28.34 -10.27
N ALA A 441 -10.45 -27.29 -9.47
CA ALA A 441 -11.58 -27.11 -8.55
C ALA A 441 -12.79 -26.39 -9.19
N LEU A 442 -12.61 -25.69 -10.32
CA LEU A 442 -13.64 -24.91 -11.01
C LEU A 442 -14.98 -25.67 -11.16
N LYS A 443 -14.95 -26.92 -11.64
CA LYS A 443 -16.16 -27.74 -11.85
C LYS A 443 -16.91 -28.07 -10.55
N THR A 444 -16.23 -28.03 -9.39
CA THR A 444 -16.85 -28.15 -8.07
C THR A 444 -17.53 -26.85 -7.66
N TRP A 445 -16.89 -25.69 -7.88
CA TRP A 445 -17.46 -24.38 -7.58
C TRP A 445 -18.68 -24.06 -8.46
N THR A 446 -18.67 -24.41 -9.74
CA THR A 446 -19.86 -24.28 -10.60
C THR A 446 -21.01 -25.17 -10.14
N LYS A 447 -20.75 -26.37 -9.60
CA LYS A 447 -21.78 -27.19 -8.94
C LYS A 447 -22.29 -26.61 -7.61
N LEU A 448 -21.57 -25.66 -7.01
CA LEU A 448 -22.03 -24.85 -5.88
C LEU A 448 -22.73 -23.55 -6.34
N GLY A 449 -22.91 -23.34 -7.64
CA GLY A 449 -23.63 -22.17 -8.19
C GLY A 449 -22.74 -20.94 -8.47
N PHE A 450 -21.42 -21.10 -8.49
CA PHE A 450 -20.50 -20.02 -8.87
C PHE A 450 -20.28 -19.96 -10.39
N SER A 451 -20.41 -18.77 -10.97
CA SER A 451 -20.03 -18.46 -12.35
C SER A 451 -18.62 -17.89 -12.42
N LYS A 452 -17.96 -17.97 -13.58
CA LYS A 452 -16.70 -17.25 -13.83
C LYS A 452 -16.97 -15.74 -13.90
N MET A 453 -16.05 -14.93 -13.37
CA MET A 453 -16.09 -13.48 -13.59
C MET A 453 -15.56 -13.12 -14.98
N THR A 454 -16.28 -12.22 -15.66
CA THR A 454 -15.79 -11.48 -16.84
C THR A 454 -14.66 -10.52 -16.45
N ASP A 455 -14.00 -9.87 -17.41
CA ASP A 455 -13.04 -8.81 -17.08
C ASP A 455 -13.77 -7.54 -16.61
N GLU A 456 -14.97 -7.27 -17.14
CA GLU A 456 -15.89 -6.23 -16.68
C GLU A 456 -16.30 -6.41 -15.20
N ASP A 457 -16.60 -7.65 -14.78
CA ASP A 457 -16.84 -7.98 -13.37
C ASP A 457 -15.63 -7.62 -12.50
N LYS A 458 -14.42 -8.00 -12.92
CA LYS A 458 -13.17 -7.71 -12.18
C LYS A 458 -12.93 -6.20 -12.09
N LEU A 459 -13.09 -5.47 -13.21
CA LEU A 459 -13.01 -4.01 -13.26
C LEU A 459 -14.02 -3.34 -12.31
N SER A 460 -15.21 -3.90 -12.13
CA SER A 460 -16.20 -3.38 -11.16
C SER A 460 -15.71 -3.46 -9.71
N LEU A 461 -14.91 -4.50 -9.39
CA LEU A 461 -14.45 -4.83 -8.04
C LEU A 461 -13.07 -4.25 -7.65
N LEU A 462 -12.39 -3.49 -8.51
CA LEU A 462 -11.07 -2.87 -8.22
C LEU A 462 -10.98 -1.99 -6.97
N ARG A 463 -12.12 -1.63 -6.38
CA ARG A 463 -12.26 -0.91 -5.10
C ARG A 463 -12.14 -1.80 -3.85
N TYR A 464 -11.92 -3.11 -4.05
CA TYR A 464 -11.75 -4.14 -3.03
C TYR A 464 -10.39 -4.79 -3.24
N SER A 465 -9.59 -4.94 -2.17
CA SER A 465 -8.27 -5.57 -2.23
C SER A 465 -8.38 -7.09 -2.04
N LEU A 466 -8.97 -7.75 -3.02
CA LEU A 466 -9.27 -9.19 -2.99
C LEU A 466 -8.00 -10.04 -2.95
N LEU A 467 -8.06 -11.19 -2.29
CA LEU A 467 -6.99 -12.18 -2.31
C LEU A 467 -7.17 -13.13 -3.51
N ASP A 468 -6.27 -13.02 -4.48
CA ASP A 468 -6.19 -13.86 -5.68
C ASP A 468 -4.84 -14.58 -5.73
N PHE A 469 -4.79 -15.72 -6.42
CA PHE A 469 -3.60 -16.55 -6.58
C PHE A 469 -3.31 -16.79 -8.06
N LYS A 470 -2.02 -16.71 -8.42
CA LYS A 470 -1.54 -16.85 -9.81
C LYS A 470 -2.05 -18.15 -10.45
N GLY A 471 -2.74 -18.01 -11.58
CA GLY A 471 -3.26 -19.14 -12.37
C GLY A 471 -4.61 -19.69 -11.90
N THR A 472 -5.27 -19.05 -10.93
CA THR A 472 -6.67 -19.35 -10.61
C THR A 472 -7.65 -18.57 -11.48
N ILE A 473 -8.94 -18.89 -11.35
CA ILE A 473 -10.04 -18.29 -12.10
C ILE A 473 -10.98 -17.64 -11.09
N MET A 474 -11.00 -16.30 -11.03
CA MET A 474 -11.94 -15.59 -10.18
C MET A 474 -13.39 -15.90 -10.56
N CYS A 475 -14.16 -16.33 -9.57
CA CYS A 475 -15.54 -16.78 -9.68
C CYS A 475 -16.43 -15.98 -8.72
N GLN A 476 -17.72 -15.86 -9.06
CA GLN A 476 -18.71 -15.11 -8.29
C GLN A 476 -20.04 -15.84 -8.16
N LYS A 477 -20.79 -15.51 -7.12
CA LYS A 477 -22.17 -15.95 -6.89
C LYS A 477 -22.98 -14.82 -6.24
N MET A 478 -24.20 -14.59 -6.74
CA MET A 478 -25.15 -13.67 -6.10
C MET A 478 -25.85 -14.38 -4.94
N LEU A 479 -25.97 -13.67 -3.80
CA LEU A 479 -26.59 -14.19 -2.58
C LEU A 479 -28.01 -13.65 -2.37
N LYS A 480 -28.26 -12.39 -2.76
CA LYS A 480 -29.64 -11.90 -2.91
C LYS A 480 -30.28 -12.64 -4.08
N THR A 481 -31.47 -13.18 -3.83
CA THR A 481 -32.41 -13.56 -4.90
C THR A 481 -32.82 -12.30 -5.67
N ASP A 482 -32.97 -12.43 -6.97
CA ASP A 482 -33.54 -11.36 -7.79
C ASP A 482 -35.05 -11.25 -7.47
N PRO A 483 -35.58 -10.07 -7.11
CA PRO A 483 -37.01 -9.90 -6.86
C PRO A 483 -37.90 -10.15 -8.09
N MET A 484 -37.33 -10.34 -9.28
CA MET A 484 -38.06 -10.71 -10.50
C MET A 484 -38.37 -12.21 -10.66
N VAL A 485 -38.04 -13.07 -9.68
CA VAL A 485 -38.37 -14.51 -9.73
C VAL A 485 -39.39 -14.91 -8.65
N ILE A 486 -40.54 -14.21 -8.64
CA ILE A 486 -41.80 -14.67 -8.05
C ILE A 486 -42.96 -14.30 -8.99
N LEU A 487 -43.14 -15.11 -10.04
CA LEU A 487 -44.37 -15.34 -10.81
C LEU A 487 -44.32 -16.78 -11.35
#